data_AF-A0A1V5SYW1-F1
#
_entry.id   AF-A0A1V5SYW1-F1
#
_cell.length_a   1.000
_cell.length_b   1.000
_cell.length_c   1.000
_cell.angle_alpha   90.00
_cell.angle_beta   90.00
_cell.angle_gamma   90.00
#
_symmetry.space_group_name_H-M   'P 1'
#
loop_
_entity.id
_entity.type
_entity.pdbx_description
1 polymer ?
#
loop_
_entity_poly.entity_id
_entity_poly.type
_entity_poly.pdbx_seq_one_letter_code
_entity_poly.pdbx_strand_id
1 'polypeptide(L)'
;MKRALVLMAAVAVLGAFYMGCQKMEARCKYCGKVVKVTTLRGVHFDFDKYQLRKDGIKILSEDIELLKKDKKLVISIEGHTDSIGSDEYNQVLSVRRATTVFNYMIDNGIETDRMQIVGFGEKNPVASNSTAAGREQNRRVELKIIQPDTE
;
A
#
# COMPACT_ATOMS: atom_id res chain seq x y z
N MET A 1 -19.11 21.75 -64.85
CA MET A 1 -19.18 20.28 -64.58
C MET A 1 -17.94 19.63 -65.17
N LYS A 2 -16.89 19.41 -64.38
CA LYS A 2 -15.72 18.64 -64.84
C LYS A 2 -15.42 17.58 -63.78
N ARG A 3 -15.73 16.34 -64.16
CA ARG A 3 -15.35 15.10 -63.49
C ARG A 3 -13.84 14.96 -63.64
N ALA A 4 -13.11 14.81 -62.54
CA ALA A 4 -11.74 14.31 -62.57
C ALA A 4 -11.75 12.93 -61.93
N LEU A 5 -11.84 11.94 -62.83
CA LEU A 5 -11.46 10.55 -62.63
C LEU A 5 -9.95 10.54 -62.35
N VAL A 6 -9.52 9.98 -61.23
CA VAL A 6 -8.13 9.50 -61.10
C VAL A 6 -8.16 8.02 -60.79
N LEU A 7 -7.51 7.31 -61.70
CA LEU A 7 -7.38 5.87 -61.79
C LEU A 7 -6.39 5.35 -60.74
N MET A 8 -6.66 4.11 -60.37
CA MET A 8 -5.90 3.16 -59.55
C MET A 8 -4.38 3.09 -59.82
N ALA A 9 -3.61 2.82 -58.75
CA ALA A 9 -2.83 1.58 -58.54
C ALA A 9 -1.38 1.80 -58.06
N ALA A 10 -1.03 1.13 -56.94
CA ALA A 10 0.24 0.47 -56.58
C ALA A 10 0.32 0.37 -55.04
N VAL A 11 -0.19 -0.68 -54.41
CA VAL A 11 0.47 -1.96 -54.06
C VAL A 11 1.68 -1.82 -53.11
N ALA A 12 1.41 -2.22 -51.87
CA ALA A 12 2.23 -2.93 -50.87
C ALA A 12 3.53 -2.29 -50.32
N VAL A 13 3.49 -1.91 -49.05
CA VAL A 13 4.60 -2.12 -48.10
C VAL A 13 4.04 -2.60 -46.76
N LEU A 14 4.28 -3.90 -46.51
CA LEU A 14 4.64 -4.55 -45.25
C LEU A 14 3.90 -4.13 -43.98
N GLY A 15 3.11 -5.06 -43.46
CA GLY A 15 2.65 -5.03 -42.08
C GLY A 15 3.81 -5.10 -41.11
N ALA A 16 3.80 -4.19 -40.14
CA ALA A 16 4.36 -4.34 -38.80
C ALA A 16 4.12 -3.04 -38.02
N PHE A 17 2.99 -2.93 -37.33
CA PHE A 17 2.87 -2.05 -36.16
C PHE A 17 2.10 -2.79 -35.07
N TYR A 18 2.62 -3.97 -34.73
CA TYR A 18 2.68 -4.38 -33.33
C TYR A 18 3.59 -3.34 -32.67
N MET A 19 3.00 -2.26 -32.14
CA MET A 19 3.70 -1.40 -31.20
C MET A 19 3.75 -2.18 -29.88
N GLY A 20 4.63 -3.18 -29.89
CA GLY A 20 5.07 -3.89 -28.71
C GLY A 20 5.60 -2.88 -27.72
N CYS A 21 5.21 -3.11 -26.46
CA CYS A 21 5.72 -2.51 -25.23
C CYS A 21 7.10 -1.89 -25.45
N GLN A 22 7.12 -0.58 -25.69
CA GLN A 22 8.35 0.20 -25.76
C GLN A 22 9.07 -0.02 -24.44
N LYS A 23 10.28 -0.58 -24.53
CA LYS A 23 11.26 -0.76 -23.46
C LYS A 23 11.13 0.34 -22.39
N MET A 24 10.36 0.06 -21.35
CA MET A 24 10.67 0.63 -20.06
C MET A 24 11.77 -0.26 -19.51
N GLU A 25 13.01 0.15 -19.76
CA GLU A 25 14.06 -0.08 -18.76
C GLU A 25 13.62 0.68 -17.50
N ALA A 26 12.61 0.14 -16.81
CA ALA A 26 12.40 0.43 -15.43
C ALA A 26 13.67 -0.07 -14.77
N ARG A 27 14.64 0.84 -14.62
CA ARG A 27 15.67 0.72 -13.61
C ARG A 27 14.87 0.53 -12.33
N CYS A 28 14.67 -0.73 -11.93
CA CYS A 28 14.21 -1.03 -10.59
C CYS A 28 15.32 -0.47 -9.70
N LYS A 29 15.14 0.79 -9.29
CA LYS A 29 16.13 1.63 -8.61
C LYS A 29 16.62 0.98 -7.30
N TYR A 30 15.93 -0.07 -6.87
CA TYR A 30 16.12 -0.77 -5.61
C TYR A 30 16.26 -2.30 -5.77
N CYS A 31 16.45 -2.83 -6.99
CA CYS A 31 16.72 -4.26 -7.19
C CYS A 31 18.10 -4.61 -6.60
N GLY A 32 18.13 -5.09 -5.35
CA GLY A 32 19.33 -5.59 -4.67
C GLY A 32 19.71 -4.89 -3.37
N LYS A 33 18.99 -3.85 -2.93
CA LYS A 33 19.19 -3.31 -1.58
C LYS A 33 18.40 -4.16 -0.59
N VAL A 34 19.08 -4.70 0.42
CA VAL A 34 18.39 -5.26 1.58
C VAL A 34 17.60 -4.10 2.20
N VAL A 35 16.32 -4.33 2.47
CA VAL A 35 15.46 -3.37 3.15
C VAL A 35 15.32 -3.91 4.55
N LYS A 36 15.91 -3.25 5.53
CA LYS A 36 15.70 -3.62 6.92
C LYS A 36 14.26 -3.28 7.32
N VAL A 37 13.40 -4.29 7.25
CA VAL A 37 12.01 -4.18 7.68
C VAL A 37 11.95 -4.32 9.20
N THR A 38 11.64 -3.22 9.89
CA THR A 38 11.36 -3.23 11.33
C THR A 38 9.89 -2.93 11.55
N THR A 39 9.16 -3.86 12.17
CA THR A 39 7.75 -3.68 12.53
C THR A 39 7.63 -2.96 13.87
N LEU A 40 6.99 -1.80 13.87
CA LEU A 40 6.61 -1.08 15.08
C LEU A 40 5.38 -1.71 15.73
N ARG A 41 4.99 -1.22 16.91
CA ARG A 41 3.86 -1.79 17.64
C ARG A 41 2.56 -1.52 16.87
N GLY A 42 1.83 -2.58 16.53
CA GLY A 42 0.58 -2.47 15.78
C GLY A 42 -0.57 -1.84 16.57
N VAL A 43 -1.53 -1.28 15.85
CA VAL A 43 -2.77 -0.72 16.40
C VAL A 43 -3.94 -1.65 16.11
N HIS A 44 -4.75 -1.96 17.12
CA HIS A 44 -5.93 -2.82 16.97
C HIS A 44 -7.22 -2.04 16.70
N PHE A 45 -8.18 -2.71 16.08
CA PHE A 45 -9.49 -2.16 15.72
C PHE A 45 -10.63 -3.09 16.14
N ASP A 46 -11.75 -2.50 16.54
CA ASP A 46 -12.97 -3.26 16.82
C ASP A 46 -13.49 -3.94 15.55
N PHE A 47 -14.33 -4.96 15.76
CA PHE A 47 -15.02 -5.65 14.67
C PHE A 47 -15.79 -4.66 13.79
N ASP A 48 -15.58 -4.79 12.48
CA ASP A 48 -16.21 -3.97 11.42
C ASP A 48 -15.97 -2.45 11.51
N LYS A 49 -14.98 -2.02 12.30
CA LYS A 49 -14.65 -0.59 12.48
C LYS A 49 -13.28 -0.24 11.92
N TYR A 50 -13.13 1.05 11.64
CA TYR A 50 -11.88 1.68 11.21
C TYR A 50 -11.54 2.94 12.00
N GLN A 51 -12.28 3.23 13.08
CA GLN A 51 -11.98 4.32 14.00
C GLN A 51 -10.84 3.91 14.94
N LEU A 52 -9.92 4.84 15.18
CA LEU A 52 -8.83 4.63 16.13
C LEU A 52 -9.37 4.56 17.56
N ARG A 53 -8.91 3.54 18.29
CA ARG A 53 -9.14 3.42 19.72
C ARG A 53 -8.14 4.27 20.51
N LYS A 54 -8.47 4.57 21.77
CA LYS A 54 -7.63 5.39 22.66
C LYS A 54 -6.26 4.76 22.95
N ASP A 55 -6.22 3.44 23.08
CA ASP A 55 -4.98 2.67 23.22
C ASP A 55 -4.11 2.78 21.94
N GLY A 56 -4.74 2.67 20.77
CA GLY A 56 -4.08 2.90 19.49
C GLY A 56 -3.44 4.29 19.36
N ILE A 57 -4.16 5.34 19.78
CA ILE A 57 -3.64 6.72 19.80
C ILE A 57 -2.35 6.84 20.62
N LYS A 58 -2.29 6.20 21.79
CA LYS A 58 -1.09 6.21 22.64
C LYS A 58 0.10 5.54 21.95
N ILE A 59 -0.14 4.40 21.30
CA ILE A 59 0.91 3.69 20.54
C ILE A 59 1.42 4.57 19.40
N LEU A 60 0.52 5.14 18.60
CA LEU A 60 0.89 6.01 17.48
C LEU A 60 1.67 7.25 17.92
N SER A 61 1.41 7.78 19.11
CA SER A 61 2.17 8.92 19.63
C SER A 61 3.65 8.61 19.83
N GLU A 62 3.98 7.40 20.31
CA GLU A 62 5.37 6.94 20.46
C GLU A 62 6.05 6.78 19.09
N ASP A 63 5.34 6.22 18.11
CA ASP A 63 5.84 6.04 16.75
C ASP A 63 6.07 7.40 16.04
N ILE A 64 5.17 8.36 16.23
CA ILE A 64 5.29 9.72 15.68
C ILE A 64 6.54 10.41 16.23
N GLU A 65 6.84 10.28 17.53
CA GLU A 65 8.07 10.85 18.10
C GLU A 65 9.33 10.27 17.46
N LEU A 66 9.33 8.96 17.21
CA LEU A 66 10.44 8.29 16.54
C LEU A 66 10.62 8.79 15.10
N LEU A 67 9.53 8.90 14.34
CA LEU A 67 9.56 9.39 12.95
C LEU A 67 9.91 10.88 12.83
N LYS A 68 9.63 11.66 13.87
CA LYS A 68 10.08 13.07 13.96
C LYS A 68 11.56 13.20 14.29
N LYS A 69 12.11 12.29 15.10
CA LYS A 69 13.54 12.26 15.46
C LYS A 69 14.42 11.90 14.26
N ASP A 70 13.98 10.96 13.44
CA ASP A 70 14.69 10.60 12.20
C ASP A 70 13.81 10.80 10.97
N LYS A 71 14.05 11.92 10.26
CA LYS A 71 13.34 12.30 9.05
C LYS A 71 13.66 11.43 7.83
N LYS A 72 14.69 10.57 7.90
CA LYS A 72 15.07 9.67 6.80
C LYS A 72 14.25 8.39 6.79
N LEU A 73 13.52 8.09 7.88
CA LEU A 73 12.68 6.91 7.96
C LEU A 73 11.47 7.06 7.05
N VAL A 74 11.26 6.05 6.22
CA VAL A 74 10.06 5.87 5.40
C VAL A 74 9.32 4.66 5.96
N ILE A 75 7.99 4.72 6.02
CA ILE A 75 7.16 3.66 6.58
C ILE A 75 6.07 3.15 5.62
N SER A 76 5.76 1.87 5.76
CA SER A 76 4.61 1.20 5.17
C SER A 76 3.55 1.02 6.26
N ILE A 77 2.34 1.52 6.00
CA ILE A 77 1.17 1.41 6.89
C ILE A 77 0.30 0.29 6.35
N GLU A 78 0.29 -0.84 7.04
CA GLU A 78 -0.24 -2.10 6.54
C GLU A 78 -1.49 -2.49 7.30
N GLY A 79 -2.64 -2.44 6.64
CA GLY A 79 -3.93 -2.80 7.21
C GLY A 79 -4.24 -4.29 7.05
N HIS A 80 -4.84 -4.87 8.10
CA HIS A 80 -5.26 -6.26 8.15
C HIS A 80 -6.68 -6.39 8.74
N THR A 81 -7.35 -7.48 8.37
CA THR A 81 -8.65 -7.88 8.91
C THR A 81 -8.61 -9.29 9.48
N ASP A 82 -9.68 -9.68 10.17
CA ASP A 82 -9.96 -11.10 10.39
C ASP A 82 -10.59 -11.70 9.12
N SER A 83 -10.92 -12.99 9.17
CA SER A 83 -11.50 -13.73 8.04
C SER A 83 -13.03 -13.69 7.96
N ILE A 84 -13.69 -12.73 8.63
CA ILE A 84 -15.16 -12.61 8.55
C ILE A 84 -15.50 -11.59 7.47
N GLY A 85 -16.23 -12.04 6.45
CA GLY A 85 -16.63 -11.21 5.31
C GLY A 85 -16.12 -11.78 3.99
N SER A 86 -16.32 -11.05 2.89
CA SER A 86 -15.70 -11.41 1.60
C SER A 86 -14.29 -10.83 1.51
N ASP A 87 -13.45 -11.44 0.67
CA ASP A 87 -12.09 -10.96 0.41
C ASP A 87 -12.08 -9.50 -0.06
N GLU A 88 -13.03 -9.12 -0.93
CA GLU A 88 -13.15 -7.74 -1.45
C GLU A 88 -13.53 -6.77 -0.34
N TYR A 89 -14.47 -7.17 0.53
CA TYR A 89 -14.87 -6.37 1.68
C TYR A 89 -13.68 -6.14 2.63
N ASN A 90 -12.98 -7.21 2.97
CA ASN A 90 -11.83 -7.19 3.86
C ASN A 90 -10.66 -6.41 3.27
N GLN A 91 -10.45 -6.49 1.95
CA GLN A 91 -9.49 -5.65 1.25
C GLN A 91 -9.82 -4.17 1.43
N VAL A 92 -11.06 -3.74 1.18
CA VAL A 92 -11.48 -2.34 1.34
C VAL A 92 -11.37 -1.89 2.80
N LEU A 93 -11.83 -2.71 3.75
CA LEU A 93 -11.78 -2.39 5.18
C LEU A 93 -10.33 -2.23 5.67
N SER A 94 -9.41 -3.10 5.22
CA SER A 94 -8.00 -3.00 5.56
C SER A 94 -7.37 -1.67 5.08
N VAL A 95 -7.67 -1.26 3.84
CA VAL A 95 -7.21 0.02 3.29
C VAL A 95 -7.78 1.20 4.08
N ARG A 96 -9.07 1.16 4.45
CA ARG A 96 -9.69 2.21 5.28
C ARG A 96 -8.99 2.36 6.63
N ARG A 97 -8.67 1.25 7.31
CA ARG A 97 -7.93 1.28 8.59
C ARG A 97 -6.54 1.90 8.45
N ALA A 98 -5.79 1.46 7.45
CA ALA A 98 -4.47 2.02 7.17
C ALA A 98 -4.55 3.51 6.81
N THR A 99 -5.60 3.92 6.07
CA THR A 99 -5.87 5.34 5.76
C THR A 99 -6.19 6.16 7.01
N THR A 100 -6.95 5.61 7.98
CA THR A 100 -7.20 6.29 9.26
C THR A 100 -5.89 6.58 9.99
N VAL A 101 -4.98 5.58 10.06
CA VAL A 101 -3.67 5.75 10.70
C VAL A 101 -2.82 6.77 9.95
N PHE A 102 -2.79 6.70 8.61
CA PHE A 102 -2.08 7.65 7.76
C PHE A 102 -2.54 9.09 8.00
N ASN A 103 -3.85 9.35 7.97
CA ASN A 103 -4.41 10.67 8.22
C ASN A 103 -4.06 11.16 9.63
N TYR A 104 -4.16 10.29 10.63
CA TYR A 104 -3.77 10.62 12.00
C TYR A 104 -2.29 11.03 12.09
N MET A 105 -1.39 10.35 11.37
CA MET A 105 0.04 10.71 11.33
C MET A 105 0.29 12.05 10.62
N ILE A 106 -0.44 12.33 9.53
CA ILE A 106 -0.38 13.64 8.84
C ILE A 106 -0.81 14.76 9.77
N ASP A 107 -1.94 14.60 10.45
CA ASP A 107 -2.48 15.60 11.37
C ASP A 107 -1.50 15.90 12.52
N ASN A 108 -0.61 14.95 12.81
CA ASN A 108 0.46 15.08 13.81
C ASN A 108 1.83 15.47 13.21
N GLY A 109 1.90 15.80 11.93
CA GLY A 109 3.06 16.43 11.29
C GLY A 109 4.06 15.48 10.65
N ILE A 110 3.66 14.26 10.26
CA ILE A 110 4.49 13.38 9.44
C ILE A 110 4.24 13.68 7.95
N GLU A 111 5.32 13.83 7.18
CA GLU A 111 5.24 14.16 5.76
C GLU A 111 4.68 12.99 4.92
N THR A 112 3.79 13.27 3.96
CA THR A 112 3.07 12.24 3.18
C THR A 112 3.96 11.39 2.29
N ASP A 113 5.07 11.96 1.81
CA ASP A 113 6.05 11.28 0.96
C ASP A 113 6.87 10.21 1.70
N ARG A 114 6.82 10.22 3.03
CA ARG A 114 7.49 9.25 3.91
C ARG A 114 6.62 8.06 4.29
N MET A 115 5.38 8.01 3.80
CA MET A 115 4.40 7.03 4.21
C MET A 115 3.71 6.43 2.98
N GLN A 116 3.55 5.11 2.97
CA GLN A 116 2.73 4.41 1.98
C GLN A 116 1.62 3.61 2.66
N ILE A 117 0.46 3.50 2.01
CA ILE A 117 -0.68 2.73 2.51
C ILE A 117 -0.74 1.40 1.76
N VAL A 118 -0.86 0.29 2.49
CA VAL A 118 -1.07 -1.05 1.95
C VAL A 118 -2.22 -1.73 2.69
N GLY A 119 -3.18 -2.29 1.96
CA GLY A 119 -4.22 -3.14 2.53
C GLY A 119 -3.97 -4.59 2.16
N PHE A 120 -3.94 -5.49 3.14
CA PHE A 120 -3.78 -6.93 2.91
C PHE A 120 -5.07 -7.73 3.06
N GLY A 121 -6.15 -7.10 3.53
CA GLY A 121 -7.36 -7.82 3.96
C GLY A 121 -7.00 -8.91 4.98
N GLU A 122 -7.51 -10.11 4.74
CA GLU A 122 -7.32 -11.27 5.62
C GLU A 122 -6.10 -12.15 5.27
N LYS A 123 -5.33 -11.78 4.25
CA LYS A 123 -4.30 -12.64 3.64
C LYS A 123 -3.10 -12.94 4.55
N ASN A 124 -2.86 -12.11 5.57
CA ASN A 124 -1.70 -12.19 6.46
C ASN A 124 -2.13 -12.24 7.95
N PRO A 125 -2.73 -13.35 8.41
CA PRO A 125 -3.15 -13.51 9.80
C PRO A 125 -1.94 -13.75 10.71
N VAL A 126 -1.96 -13.16 11.91
CA VAL A 126 -0.97 -13.39 12.97
C VAL A 126 -1.46 -14.33 14.07
N ALA A 127 -2.77 -14.58 14.09
CA ALA A 127 -3.39 -15.53 15.01
C ALA A 127 -4.53 -16.31 14.32
N SER A 128 -5.01 -17.37 14.97
CA SER A 128 -6.08 -18.20 14.44
C SER A 128 -7.39 -17.43 14.29
N ASN A 129 -7.95 -17.41 13.08
CA ASN A 129 -9.27 -16.84 12.82
C ASN A 129 -10.43 -17.67 13.41
N SER A 130 -10.16 -18.90 13.87
CA SER A 130 -11.17 -19.77 14.48
C SER A 130 -11.61 -19.28 15.87
N THR A 131 -10.78 -18.50 16.55
CA THR A 131 -11.07 -18.00 17.91
C THR A 131 -11.38 -16.50 17.90
N ALA A 132 -12.27 -16.04 18.78
CA ALA A 132 -12.57 -14.61 18.91
C ALA A 132 -11.33 -13.79 19.28
N ALA A 133 -10.48 -14.33 20.16
CA ALA A 133 -9.22 -13.71 20.56
C ALA A 133 -8.25 -13.57 19.39
N GLY A 134 -8.08 -14.60 18.57
CA GLY A 134 -7.20 -14.54 17.40
C GLY A 134 -7.70 -13.58 16.32
N ARG A 135 -9.03 -13.49 16.12
CA ARG A 135 -9.61 -12.49 15.21
C ARG A 135 -9.34 -11.05 15.67
N GLU A 136 -9.43 -10.76 16.97
CA GLU A 136 -9.04 -9.44 17.52
C GLU A 136 -7.60 -9.09 17.20
N GLN A 137 -6.66 -10.05 17.32
CA GLN A 137 -5.25 -9.82 16.96
C GLN A 137 -5.09 -9.56 15.45
N ASN A 138 -5.88 -10.22 14.60
CA ASN A 138 -5.80 -10.02 13.15
C ASN A 138 -6.34 -8.66 12.69
N ARG A 139 -7.32 -8.09 13.40
CA ARG A 139 -7.87 -6.74 13.13
C ARG A 139 -6.89 -5.65 13.57
N ARG A 140 -5.83 -5.46 12.78
CA ARG A 140 -4.72 -4.57 13.13
C ARG A 140 -4.22 -3.72 11.97
N VAL A 141 -3.46 -2.69 12.30
CA VAL A 141 -2.55 -2.00 11.39
C VAL A 141 -1.13 -2.14 11.91
N GLU A 142 -0.20 -2.54 11.05
CA GLU A 142 1.24 -2.56 11.32
C GLU A 142 1.93 -1.38 10.64
N LEU A 143 2.98 -0.87 11.28
CA LEU A 143 3.86 0.14 10.73
C LEU A 143 5.22 -0.49 10.49
N LYS A 144 5.68 -0.52 9.25
CA LYS A 144 6.96 -1.13 8.88
C LYS A 144 7.91 -0.09 8.32
N ILE A 145 9.07 0.06 8.94
CA ILE A 145 10.13 0.92 8.38
C ILE A 145 10.66 0.25 7.11
N ILE A 146 10.63 0.99 6.01
CA ILE A 146 11.11 0.59 4.68
C ILE A 146 12.28 1.47 4.29
N GLN A 147 13.41 1.31 4.99
CA GLN A 147 14.63 2.03 4.65
C GLN A 147 15.44 1.22 3.63
N PRO A 148 15.82 1.79 2.47
CA PRO A 148 16.85 1.17 1.65
C PRO A 148 18.15 1.25 2.43
N ASP A 149 18.84 0.12 2.64
CA ASP A 149 20.12 0.11 3.35
C ASP A 149 21.05 1.18 2.74
N THR A 150 21.37 2.17 3.55
CA THR A 150 22.45 3.13 3.31
C THR A 150 23.58 2.72 4.23
N GLU A 151 24.40 1.77 3.75
CA GLU A 151 25.78 1.68 4.22
C GLU A 151 26.51 3.01 3.96
#